data_AF-A9XY18-F1
#
_entry.id   AF-A9XY18-F1
#
_cell.length_a   1.000
_cell.length_b   1.000
_cell.length_c   1.000
_cell.angle_alpha   90.00
_cell.angle_beta   90.00
_cell.angle_gamma   90.00
#
_symmetry.space_group_name_H-M   'P 1'
#
loop_
_entity.id
_entity.type
_entity.pdbx_description
1 polymer ?
#
loop_
_entity_poly.entity_id
_entity_poly.type
_entity_poly.pdbx_seq_one_letter_code
_entity_poly.pdbx_strand_id
1 'polypeptide(L)'
;IKACADKLKREMEEFGFPPNFPEETDLAETEATRDDPVIKDKSKGKKSKAVAKAGSAKYQWQIMKSIGIADDDEILKFADSDHWLEYFPPLAKSDLKSMGLHVDWRRSFITTDVNPFYDSFVRWQFVRLKERQKVKYGKRYTIFSPKDG
;
A
#
# COMPACT_ATOMS: atom_id res chain seq x y z
N ILE A 1 -2.27 1.00 -1.26
CA ILE A 1 -3.17 2.14 -0.95
C ILE A 1 -4.14 1.72 0.14
N LYS A 2 -5.17 0.91 -0.15
CA LYS A 2 -6.20 0.54 0.84
C LYS A 2 -5.67 -0.02 2.17
N ALA A 3 -4.79 -1.02 2.13
CA ALA A 3 -4.20 -1.58 3.36
C ALA A 3 -3.41 -0.54 4.21
N CYS A 4 -2.80 0.46 3.60
CA CYS A 4 -2.10 1.55 4.31
C CYS A 4 -3.10 2.53 4.91
N ALA A 5 -4.17 2.86 4.19
CA ALA A 5 -5.26 3.70 4.67
C ALA A 5 -5.99 3.04 5.86
N ASP A 6 -6.26 1.74 5.78
CA ASP A 6 -6.88 0.98 6.87
C ASP A 6 -5.94 0.87 8.08
N LYS A 7 -4.62 0.77 7.87
CA LYS A 7 -3.62 0.84 8.95
C LYS A 7 -3.63 2.20 9.64
N LEU A 8 -3.71 3.31 8.91
CA LEU A 8 -3.86 4.65 9.50
C LEU A 8 -5.15 4.77 10.31
N LYS A 9 -6.27 4.30 9.73
CA LYS A 9 -7.57 4.30 10.41
C LYS A 9 -7.50 3.55 11.74
N ARG A 10 -6.89 2.37 11.75
CA ARG A 10 -6.70 1.59 12.99
C ARG A 10 -5.79 2.30 13.99
N GLU A 11 -4.68 2.88 13.54
CA GLU A 11 -3.77 3.63 14.42
C GLU A 11 -4.48 4.82 15.08
N MET A 12 -5.37 5.51 14.36
CA MET A 12 -6.17 6.59 14.93
C MET A 12 -7.22 6.09 15.93
N GLU A 13 -7.86 4.95 15.65
CA GLU A 13 -8.85 4.34 16.55
C GLU A 13 -8.19 3.84 17.86
N GLU A 14 -6.95 3.33 17.78
CA GLU A 14 -6.21 2.79 18.92
C GLU A 14 -5.47 3.85 19.74
N PHE A 15 -4.86 4.85 19.09
CA PHE A 15 -3.95 5.81 19.74
C PHE A 15 -4.47 7.25 19.76
N GLY A 16 -5.63 7.53 19.15
CA GLY A 16 -6.25 8.85 19.09
C GLY A 16 -5.73 9.75 17.98
N PHE A 17 -6.06 11.05 18.07
CA PHE A 17 -5.65 12.09 17.11
C PHE A 17 -5.21 13.38 17.84
N PRO A 18 -3.94 13.82 17.70
CA PRO A 18 -2.83 13.11 17.08
C PRO A 18 -2.48 11.83 17.88
N PRO A 19 -2.06 10.73 17.21
CA PRO A 19 -1.86 9.45 17.86
C PRO A 19 -0.71 9.52 18.86
N ASN A 20 -0.98 9.13 20.11
CA ASN A 20 0.01 8.99 21.15
C ASN A 20 0.50 7.54 21.22
N PHE A 21 1.57 7.26 20.48
CA PHE A 21 2.16 5.93 20.48
C PHE A 21 2.97 5.69 21.77
N PRO A 22 2.96 4.47 22.33
CA PRO A 22 3.84 4.13 23.44
C PRO A 22 5.31 4.41 23.09
N GLU A 23 6.01 5.19 23.90
CA GLU A 23 7.47 5.30 23.83
C GLU A 23 8.07 3.95 24.23
N GLU A 24 8.62 3.20 23.27
CA GLU A 24 9.28 1.93 23.58
C GLU A 24 10.73 2.17 24.00
N THR A 25 10.99 2.05 25.31
CA THR A 25 12.18 1.32 25.76
C THR A 25 12.10 -0.09 25.18
N ASP A 26 12.96 -0.37 24.19
CA ASP A 26 13.39 -1.70 23.71
C ASP A 26 12.34 -2.83 23.77
N LEU A 27 11.34 -2.81 22.89
CA LEU A 27 10.53 -4.00 22.56
C LEU A 27 10.81 -4.49 21.12
N ALA A 28 12.10 -4.63 20.81
CA ALA A 28 12.55 -5.30 19.60
C ALA A 28 12.33 -6.84 19.59
N GLU A 29 11.65 -7.44 20.59
CA GLU A 29 11.66 -8.90 20.78
C GLU A 29 10.31 -9.65 20.67
N THR A 30 9.15 -9.03 20.46
CA THR A 30 7.87 -9.77 20.54
C THR A 30 7.22 -10.22 19.22
N GLU A 31 7.96 -10.24 18.10
CA GLU A 31 7.55 -11.02 16.89
C GLU A 31 8.48 -12.22 16.59
N ALA A 32 9.25 -12.70 17.59
CA ALA A 32 10.18 -13.82 17.43
C ALA A 32 9.73 -15.16 18.06
N THR A 33 8.48 -15.30 18.52
CA THR A 33 7.97 -16.58 19.05
C THR A 33 6.83 -17.13 18.21
N ARG A 34 7.18 -17.65 17.03
CA ARG A 34 6.50 -18.82 16.46
C ARG A 34 7.58 -19.87 16.22
N ASP A 35 7.65 -20.83 17.14
CA ASP A 35 8.46 -22.04 17.01
C ASP A 35 7.96 -22.85 15.80
N ASP A 36 8.64 -22.68 14.65
CA ASP A 36 8.64 -23.66 13.57
C ASP A 36 10.04 -24.30 13.54
N PRO A 37 10.15 -25.65 13.54
CA PRO A 37 11.43 -26.33 13.61
C PRO A 37 12.30 -25.98 12.40
N VAL A 38 13.51 -25.51 12.70
CA VAL A 38 14.54 -25.08 11.76
C VAL A 38 14.95 -26.24 10.85
N ILE A 39 14.55 -26.19 9.57
CA ILE A 39 15.30 -26.83 8.49
C ILE A 39 16.30 -25.80 7.95
N LYS A 40 17.59 -26.05 8.20
CA LYS A 40 18.72 -25.28 7.67
C LYS A 40 18.76 -25.44 6.15
N ASP A 41 18.35 -24.41 5.41
CA ASP A 41 18.78 -24.21 4.04
C ASP A 41 19.33 -22.79 3.83
N LYS A 42 20.59 -22.72 3.37
CA LYS A 42 21.42 -21.51 3.26
C LYS A 42 21.15 -20.75 1.96
N SER A 43 19.88 -20.50 1.64
CA SER A 43 19.47 -19.85 0.37
C SER A 43 18.59 -18.60 0.55
N LYS A 44 18.36 -18.11 1.77
CA LYS A 44 17.49 -16.94 2.03
C LYS A 44 18.24 -15.60 2.13
N GLY A 45 18.70 -15.09 0.99
CA GLY A 45 19.09 -13.66 0.84
C GLY A 45 17.92 -12.66 0.90
N LYS A 46 16.67 -13.12 1.10
CA LYS A 46 15.47 -12.27 1.10
C LYS A 46 15.29 -11.42 2.36
N LYS A 47 15.83 -11.80 3.53
CA LYS A 47 15.61 -11.05 4.78
C LYS A 47 16.39 -9.72 4.84
N SER A 48 17.53 -9.60 4.15
CA SER A 48 18.39 -8.41 4.18
C SER A 48 17.80 -7.19 3.45
N LYS A 49 17.00 -7.38 2.38
CA LYS A 49 16.40 -6.27 1.62
C LYS A 49 15.15 -5.66 2.28
N ALA A 50 14.43 -6.42 3.10
CA ALA A 50 13.25 -5.92 3.82
C ALA A 50 13.65 -4.98 4.97
N VAL A 51 14.71 -5.36 5.70
CA VAL A 51 15.27 -4.54 6.79
C VAL A 51 15.87 -3.24 6.27
N ALA A 52 16.51 -3.25 5.08
CA ALA A 52 17.09 -2.05 4.48
C ALA A 52 16.05 -1.07 3.87
N LYS A 53 14.78 -1.49 3.74
CA LYS A 53 13.68 -0.66 3.19
C LYS A 53 12.66 -0.23 4.23
N ALA A 54 12.66 -0.83 5.42
CA ALA A 54 11.92 -0.33 6.55
C ALA A 54 12.66 0.92 7.05
N GLY A 55 12.15 2.11 6.73
CA GLY A 55 12.58 3.32 7.43
C GLY A 55 12.41 3.13 8.94
N SER A 56 13.08 3.96 9.73
CA SER A 56 13.10 3.88 11.21
C SER A 56 11.73 4.03 11.89
N ALA A 57 10.64 4.19 11.13
CA ALA A 57 9.28 4.41 11.62
C ALA A 57 8.45 3.11 11.61
N LYS A 58 7.93 2.74 12.78
CA LYS A 58 7.11 1.52 13.01
C LYS A 58 5.65 1.73 12.60
N TYR A 59 5.13 2.93 12.82
CA TYR A 59 3.73 3.31 12.58
C TYR A 59 3.55 4.00 11.24
N GLN A 60 2.40 3.78 10.60
CA GLN A 60 2.09 4.40 9.32
C GLN A 60 2.00 5.92 9.47
N TRP A 61 1.47 6.42 10.59
CA TRP A 61 1.45 7.86 10.91
C TRP A 61 2.85 8.51 10.88
N GLN A 62 3.84 7.84 11.48
CA GLN A 62 5.22 8.32 11.51
C GLN A 62 5.85 8.32 10.10
N ILE A 63 5.50 7.33 9.27
CA ILE A 63 5.94 7.27 7.87
C ILE A 63 5.33 8.43 7.07
N MET A 64 4.06 8.77 7.30
CA MET A 64 3.41 9.91 6.64
C MET A 64 4.09 11.25 6.99
N LYS A 65 4.50 11.42 8.25
CA LYS A 65 5.30 12.58 8.67
C LYS A 65 6.68 12.61 8.00
N SER A 66 7.35 11.46 7.87
CA SER A 66 8.71 11.41 7.30
C SER A 66 8.75 11.66 5.80
N ILE A 67 7.66 11.40 5.07
CA ILE A 67 7.54 11.74 3.63
C ILE A 67 7.16 13.21 3.37
N GLY A 68 7.09 14.04 4.42
CA GLY A 68 6.87 15.49 4.30
C GLY A 68 5.42 15.94 4.47
N ILE A 69 4.50 15.06 4.87
CA ILE A 69 3.12 15.43 5.22
C ILE A 69 3.12 15.70 6.73
N ALA A 70 3.57 16.88 7.11
CA ALA A 70 3.76 17.24 8.53
C ALA A 70 2.47 17.61 9.26
N ASP A 71 1.43 18.01 8.51
CA ASP A 71 0.14 18.40 9.05
C ASP A 71 -0.70 17.17 9.44
N ASP A 72 -1.00 17.05 10.73
CA ASP A 72 -1.80 15.94 11.26
C ASP A 72 -3.22 15.93 10.66
N ASP A 73 -3.82 17.09 10.39
CA ASP A 73 -5.14 17.21 9.76
C ASP A 73 -5.15 16.73 8.30
N GLU A 74 -3.99 16.80 7.63
CA GLU A 74 -3.83 16.28 6.28
C GLU A 74 -3.62 14.76 6.30
N ILE A 75 -2.84 14.24 7.26
CA ILE A 75 -2.66 12.78 7.46
C ILE A 75 -4.02 12.11 7.74
N LEU A 76 -4.91 12.78 8.49
CA LEU A 76 -6.25 12.31 8.79
C LEU A 76 -7.02 11.90 7.52
N LYS A 77 -6.92 12.69 6.44
CA LYS A 77 -7.63 12.43 5.18
C LYS A 77 -7.14 11.17 4.47
N PHE A 78 -5.89 10.73 4.72
CA PHE A 78 -5.34 9.48 4.19
C PHE A 78 -5.90 8.22 4.85
N ALA A 79 -6.75 8.34 5.88
CA ALA A 79 -7.57 7.21 6.34
C ALA A 79 -8.59 6.79 5.26
N ASP A 80 -8.98 7.70 4.37
CA ASP A 80 -9.70 7.39 3.15
C ASP A 80 -8.72 7.02 2.03
N SER A 81 -8.99 5.92 1.32
CA SER A 81 -8.17 5.49 0.19
C SER A 81 -8.26 6.43 -1.00
N ASP A 82 -9.36 7.15 -1.16
CA ASP A 82 -9.57 8.02 -2.33
C ASP A 82 -8.69 9.27 -2.27
N HIS A 83 -8.43 9.80 -1.07
CA HIS A 83 -7.50 10.92 -0.87
C HIS A 83 -6.09 10.62 -1.40
N TRP A 84 -5.63 9.35 -1.33
CA TRP A 84 -4.35 8.94 -1.91
C TRP A 84 -4.31 9.11 -3.43
N LEU A 85 -5.45 8.87 -4.09
CA LEU A 85 -5.60 8.97 -5.53
C LEU A 85 -5.66 10.42 -6.00
N GLU A 86 -6.05 11.35 -5.13
CA GLU A 86 -6.03 12.79 -5.40
C GLU A 86 -4.68 13.41 -5.10
N TYR A 87 -4.02 12.98 -4.02
CA TYR A 87 -2.80 13.63 -3.52
C TYR A 87 -1.54 13.21 -4.28
N PHE A 88 -1.27 11.90 -4.42
CA PHE A 88 0.01 11.42 -4.95
C PHE A 88 0.16 11.53 -6.48
N PRO A 89 -0.87 11.28 -7.31
CA PRO A 89 -0.69 11.34 -8.77
C PRO A 89 -0.27 12.72 -9.31
N PRO A 90 -0.79 13.87 -8.82
CA PRO A 90 -0.28 15.18 -9.18
C PRO A 90 1.18 15.40 -8.78
N LEU A 91 1.59 14.93 -7.60
CA LEU A 91 2.97 15.02 -7.12
C LEU A 91 3.92 14.21 -8.01
N ALA A 92 3.56 12.96 -8.30
CA ALA A 92 4.34 12.12 -9.22
C ALA A 92 4.51 12.78 -10.61
N LYS A 93 3.46 13.43 -11.12
CA LYS A 93 3.54 14.20 -12.37
C LYS A 93 4.49 15.39 -12.26
N SER A 94 4.47 16.11 -11.15
CA SER A 94 5.39 17.22 -10.88
C SER A 94 6.85 16.75 -10.85
N ASP A 95 7.12 15.65 -10.13
CA ASP A 95 8.46 15.08 -9.99
C ASP A 95 9.02 14.56 -11.31
N LEU A 96 8.18 13.90 -12.11
CA LEU A 96 8.60 13.41 -13.43
C LEU A 96 8.83 14.56 -14.43
N LYS A 97 8.12 15.68 -14.28
CA LYS A 97 8.38 16.91 -15.05
C LYS A 97 9.68 17.59 -14.62
N SER A 98 9.95 17.68 -13.32
CA SER A 98 11.20 18.28 -12.80
C SER A 98 12.42 17.44 -13.19
N MET A 99 12.25 16.12 -13.30
CA MET A 99 13.25 15.21 -13.87
C MET A 99 13.52 15.46 -15.36
N GLY A 100 12.60 16.10 -16.09
CA GLY A 100 12.77 16.41 -17.52
C GLY A 100 12.39 15.27 -18.47
N LEU A 101 11.48 14.37 -18.07
CA LEU A 101 11.05 13.26 -18.92
C LEU A 101 10.21 13.74 -20.13
N HIS A 102 10.51 13.20 -21.31
CA HIS A 102 9.77 13.47 -22.55
C HIS A 102 8.51 12.62 -22.65
N VAL A 103 7.48 12.98 -21.87
CA VAL A 103 6.20 12.26 -21.78
C VAL A 103 5.03 13.09 -22.31
N ASP A 104 4.10 12.49 -23.07
CA ASP A 104 2.83 13.12 -23.45
C ASP A 104 1.82 13.04 -22.29
N TRP A 105 1.79 14.09 -21.48
CA TRP A 105 0.93 14.20 -20.29
C TRP A 105 -0.58 14.18 -20.57
N ARG A 106 -1.01 14.31 -21.83
CA ARG A 106 -2.43 14.22 -22.21
C ARG A 106 -2.95 12.77 -22.15
N ARG A 107 -2.03 11.80 -22.08
CA ARG A 107 -2.32 10.37 -22.01
C ARG A 107 -2.17 9.80 -20.60
N SER A 108 -2.02 10.65 -19.59
CA SER A 108 -1.97 10.23 -18.18
C SER A 108 -3.37 9.93 -17.66
N PHE A 109 -3.52 8.85 -16.89
CA PHE A 109 -4.79 8.43 -16.30
C PHE A 109 -4.60 7.65 -14.99
N ILE A 110 -5.66 7.52 -14.20
CA ILE A 110 -5.72 6.68 -12.98
C ILE A 110 -6.40 5.34 -13.32
N THR A 111 -6.01 4.27 -12.64
CA THR A 111 -6.38 2.89 -12.97
C THR A 111 -7.54 2.31 -12.16
N THR A 112 -8.03 3.04 -11.16
CA THR A 112 -9.19 2.63 -10.35
C THR A 112 -10.50 2.98 -11.05
N ASP A 113 -11.60 2.53 -10.45
CA ASP A 113 -12.98 2.84 -10.85
C ASP A 113 -13.34 4.32 -10.78
N VAL A 114 -12.56 5.13 -10.03
CA VAL A 114 -12.61 6.61 -10.06
C VAL A 114 -12.46 7.16 -11.48
N ASN A 115 -11.78 6.46 -12.37
CA ASN A 115 -11.70 6.81 -13.79
C ASN A 115 -12.70 5.99 -14.63
N PRO A 116 -13.87 6.55 -15.00
CA PRO A 116 -14.91 5.80 -15.71
C PRO A 116 -14.48 5.32 -17.10
N PHE A 117 -13.57 6.05 -17.78
CA PHE A 117 -13.08 5.65 -19.10
C PHE A 117 -12.21 4.40 -19.02
N TYR A 118 -11.31 4.36 -18.04
CA TYR A 118 -10.43 3.21 -17.85
C TYR A 118 -11.21 2.01 -17.28
N ASP A 119 -12.15 2.24 -16.35
CA ASP A 119 -13.04 1.20 -15.85
C ASP A 119 -13.85 0.56 -16.98
N SER A 120 -14.44 1.37 -17.87
CA SER A 120 -15.16 0.88 -19.04
C SER A 120 -14.28 0.04 -19.98
N PHE A 121 -13.03 0.47 -20.20
CA PHE A 121 -12.05 -0.28 -20.99
C PHE A 121 -11.73 -1.65 -20.36
N VAL A 122 -11.49 -1.70 -19.05
CA VAL A 122 -11.21 -2.95 -18.33
C VAL A 122 -12.44 -3.87 -18.33
N ARG A 123 -13.65 -3.32 -18.14
CA ARG A 123 -14.89 -4.11 -18.24
C ARG A 123 -15.04 -4.74 -19.62
N TRP A 124 -14.86 -3.95 -20.67
CA TRP A 124 -14.86 -4.46 -22.04
C TRP A 124 -13.84 -5.60 -22.21
N GLN A 125 -12.61 -5.44 -21.70
CA GLN A 125 -11.57 -6.46 -21.76
C GLN A 125 -12.01 -7.76 -21.06
N PHE A 126 -12.54 -7.68 -19.84
CA PHE A 126 -12.99 -8.85 -19.08
C PHE A 126 -14.21 -9.54 -19.69
N VAL A 127 -15.14 -8.79 -20.27
CA VAL A 127 -16.27 -9.35 -21.05
C VAL A 127 -15.73 -10.17 -22.22
N ARG A 128 -14.78 -9.63 -23.01
CA ARG A 128 -14.16 -10.35 -24.14
C ARG A 128 -13.37 -11.58 -23.70
N LEU A 129 -12.68 -11.52 -22.57
CA LEU A 129 -11.96 -12.67 -22.01
C LEU A 129 -12.93 -13.77 -21.55
N LYS A 130 -14.07 -13.40 -20.98
CA LYS A 130 -15.14 -14.33 -20.59
C LYS A 130 -15.78 -15.00 -21.81
N GLU A 131 -16.14 -14.22 -22.84
CA GLU A 131 -16.68 -14.73 -24.11
C GLU A 131 -15.75 -15.76 -24.77
N ARG A 132 -14.44 -15.54 -24.69
CA ARG A 132 -13.41 -16.44 -25.24
C ARG A 132 -12.99 -17.58 -24.28
N GLN A 133 -13.76 -17.81 -23.22
CA GLN A 133 -13.52 -18.85 -22.21
C GLN A 133 -12.12 -18.79 -21.54
N LYS A 134 -11.53 -17.59 -21.46
CA LYS A 134 -10.25 -17.35 -20.79
C LYS A 134 -10.42 -17.06 -19.30
N VAL A 135 -11.60 -16.60 -18.88
CA VAL A 135 -11.98 -16.48 -17.46
C VAL A 135 -12.87 -17.66 -17.08
N LYS A 136 -12.47 -18.41 -16.05
CA LYS A 136 -13.22 -19.56 -15.53
C LYS A 136 -13.43 -19.41 -14.03
N TYR A 137 -14.57 -19.88 -13.54
CA TYR A 137 -14.89 -19.94 -12.12
C TYR A 137 -14.76 -21.38 -11.62
N GLY A 138 -14.19 -21.58 -10.44
CA GLY A 138 -14.03 -22.89 -9.82
C GLY A 138 -13.09 -22.87 -8.62
N LYS A 139 -13.11 -23.93 -7.81
CA LYS A 139 -12.22 -24.06 -6.63
C LYS A 139 -10.80 -24.33 -7.09
N ARG A 140 -9.86 -23.50 -6.62
CA ARG A 140 -8.42 -23.60 -6.91
C ARG A 140 -7.65 -23.33 -5.62
N TYR A 141 -6.51 -24.00 -5.46
CA TYR A 141 -5.59 -23.67 -4.38
C TYR A 141 -4.83 -22.40 -4.75
N THR A 142 -4.95 -21.39 -3.90
CA THR A 142 -4.25 -20.11 -4.02
C THR A 142 -3.69 -19.75 -2.65
N ILE A 143 -2.59 -19.00 -2.63
CA ILE A 143 -2.11 -18.41 -1.36
C ILE A 143 -3.20 -17.47 -0.86
N PHE A 144 -3.61 -17.64 0.40
CA PHE A 144 -4.69 -16.89 1.01
C PHE A 144 -4.21 -16.32 2.35
N SER A 145 -4.55 -15.06 2.60
CA SER A 145 -4.30 -14.36 3.85
C SER A 145 -5.62 -14.22 4.59
N PRO A 146 -5.81 -14.88 5.74
CA PRO A 146 -7.04 -14.75 6.54
C PRO A 146 -7.32 -13.34 7.06
N LYS A 147 -6.34 -12.43 6.99
CA LYS A 147 -6.53 -11.01 7.35
C LYS A 147 -7.13 -10.20 6.20
N ASP A 148 -6.96 -10.64 4.95
CA ASP A 148 -7.32 -9.87 3.76
C ASP A 148 -8.60 -10.38 3.06
N GLY A 149 -9.09 -11.58 3.40
CA GLY A 149 -10.27 -12.20 2.78
C GLY A 149 -11.38 -12.46 3.77
#